data_AF-A0A1Y3MST0-F1
#
_entry.id   AF-A0A1Y3MST0-F1
#
_cell.length_a   1.000
_cell.length_b   1.000
_cell.length_c   1.000
_cell.angle_alpha   90.00
_cell.angle_beta   90.00
_cell.angle_gamma   90.00
#
_symmetry.space_group_name_H-M   'P 1'
#
loop_
_entity.id
_entity.type
_entity.pdbx_description
1 polymer ?
#
loop_
_entity_poly.entity_id
_entity_poly.type
_entity_poly.pdbx_seq_one_letter_code
_entity_poly.pdbx_strand_id
1 'polypeptide(L)'
;MYNILLYCFIIFSMHYVNANRILSREEVLKIKNEYYISYYCKNDKCVETNYDYRDYFIEIPDDNGNLIKYITRACTYNDIKLEKCISTEKCITDSQCLSNRCIDNYCAFNDKTPVVHCDSIYVPPSLLKSRSSYMYCGKAYLDTCENNDECSSKKCIEGYCNKQKDGPHE
;
A
#
# COMPACT_ATOMS: atom_id res chain seq x y z
N MET A 1 37.43 -24.18 -3.50
CA MET A 1 36.89 -23.54 -2.27
C MET A 1 36.46 -22.08 -2.49
N TYR A 2 37.25 -21.25 -3.19
CA TYR A 2 36.93 -19.84 -3.49
C TYR A 2 35.64 -19.66 -4.33
N ASN A 3 35.40 -20.52 -5.33
CA ASN A 3 34.21 -20.47 -6.18
C ASN A 3 32.90 -20.81 -5.45
N ILE A 4 32.93 -21.60 -4.37
CA ILE A 4 31.73 -21.96 -3.58
C ILE A 4 31.35 -20.78 -2.67
N LEU A 5 32.34 -20.15 -2.04
CA LEU A 5 32.14 -18.95 -1.22
C LEU A 5 31.59 -17.77 -2.05
N LEU A 6 32.09 -17.60 -3.28
CA LEU A 6 31.58 -16.58 -4.21
C LEU A 6 30.13 -16.85 -4.63
N TYR A 7 29.78 -18.11 -4.93
CA TYR A 7 28.40 -18.51 -5.24
C TYR A 7 27.45 -18.30 -4.06
N CYS A 8 27.86 -18.67 -2.85
CA CYS A 8 27.08 -18.40 -1.64
C CYS A 8 26.88 -16.89 -1.43
N PHE A 9 27.90 -16.06 -1.67
CA PHE A 9 27.80 -14.61 -1.54
C PHE A 9 26.84 -14.00 -2.59
N ILE A 10 26.87 -14.50 -3.83
CA ILE A 10 25.95 -14.07 -4.90
C ILE A 10 24.51 -14.53 -4.61
N ILE A 11 24.32 -15.73 -4.08
CA ILE A 11 22.98 -16.21 -3.67
C ILE A 11 22.47 -15.40 -2.48
N PHE A 12 23.33 -15.10 -1.49
CA PHE A 12 22.96 -14.30 -0.33
C PHE A 12 22.63 -12.85 -0.72
N SER A 13 23.40 -12.24 -1.64
CA SER A 13 23.10 -10.92 -2.16
C SER A 13 21.85 -10.89 -3.04
N MET A 14 21.56 -11.93 -3.82
CA MET A 14 20.30 -12.02 -4.57
C MET A 14 19.09 -12.16 -3.64
N HIS A 15 19.16 -12.93 -2.55
CA HIS A 15 18.10 -12.95 -1.54
C HIS A 15 17.94 -11.61 -0.83
N TYR A 16 19.04 -10.87 -0.62
CA TYR A 16 19.02 -9.54 0.00
C TYR A 16 18.47 -8.45 -0.94
N VAL A 17 18.72 -8.55 -2.24
CA VAL A 17 18.24 -7.60 -3.26
C VAL A 17 16.78 -7.85 -3.66
N ASN A 18 16.26 -9.08 -3.50
CA ASN A 18 14.87 -9.43 -3.81
C ASN A 18 13.93 -9.43 -2.59
N ALA A 19 14.45 -9.21 -1.39
CA ALA A 19 13.60 -8.90 -0.25
C ALA A 19 13.11 -7.46 -0.43
N ASN A 20 11.87 -7.29 -0.91
CA ASN A 20 11.16 -6.02 -0.76
C ASN A 20 11.40 -5.53 0.67
N ARG A 21 12.06 -4.39 0.82
CA ARG A 21 12.49 -3.90 2.13
C ARG A 21 11.23 -3.69 2.98
N ILE A 22 10.97 -4.61 3.90
CA ILE A 22 9.87 -4.47 4.86
C ILE A 22 10.30 -3.37 5.84
N LEU A 23 9.48 -2.34 5.92
CA LEU A 23 9.68 -1.21 6.82
C LEU A 23 8.60 -1.22 7.89
N SER A 24 8.92 -0.69 9.07
CA SER A 24 7.91 -0.28 10.03
C SER A 24 7.10 0.92 9.50
N ARG A 25 5.89 1.12 10.04
CA ARG A 25 5.11 2.31 9.69
C ARG A 25 5.86 3.60 10.06
N GLU A 26 6.58 3.59 11.18
CA GLU A 26 7.39 4.72 11.61
C GLU A 26 8.55 5.01 10.64
N GLU A 27 9.21 3.97 10.14
CA GLU A 27 10.27 4.14 9.12
C GLU A 27 9.72 4.71 7.82
N VAL A 28 8.54 4.25 7.36
CA VAL A 28 7.89 4.82 6.17
C VAL A 28 7.59 6.31 6.38
N LEU A 29 7.05 6.70 7.54
CA LEU A 29 6.74 8.10 7.84
C LEU A 29 7.97 9.02 7.92
N LYS A 30 9.17 8.47 8.11
CA LYS A 30 10.43 9.23 8.11
C LYS A 30 10.93 9.54 6.69
N ILE A 31 10.43 8.87 5.66
CA ILE A 31 10.82 9.12 4.28
C ILE A 31 10.31 10.51 3.85
N LYS A 32 11.20 11.29 3.25
CA LYS A 32 10.95 12.67 2.79
C LYS A 32 11.64 12.92 1.47
N ASN A 33 11.03 13.76 0.65
CA ASN A 33 11.57 14.20 -0.65
C ASN A 33 11.83 13.07 -1.67
N GLU A 34 11.20 11.92 -1.47
CA GLU A 34 11.12 10.84 -2.45
C GLU A 34 9.76 10.91 -3.16
N TYR A 35 9.76 10.67 -4.47
CA TYR A 35 8.58 10.81 -5.33
C TYR A 35 8.25 9.46 -5.96
N TYR A 36 6.97 9.26 -6.29
CA TYR A 36 6.49 8.02 -6.93
C TYR A 36 6.79 6.75 -6.13
N ILE A 37 6.81 6.87 -4.80
CA ILE A 37 6.88 5.74 -3.87
C ILE A 37 5.55 5.58 -3.15
N SER A 38 5.18 4.34 -2.86
CA SER A 38 3.94 4.01 -2.16
C SER A 38 4.10 2.70 -1.41
N TYR A 39 3.34 2.54 -0.32
CA TYR A 39 3.41 1.35 0.51
C TYR A 39 2.01 0.87 0.89
N TYR A 40 1.84 -0.45 0.87
CA TYR A 40 0.79 -1.11 1.64
C TYR A 40 1.30 -1.41 3.03
N CYS A 41 0.54 -1.04 4.06
CA CYS A 41 0.86 -1.39 5.44
C CYS A 41 -0.22 -2.29 6.04
N LYS A 42 0.21 -3.33 6.76
CA LYS A 42 -0.64 -4.18 7.60
C LYS A 42 0.04 -4.29 8.97
N ASN A 43 -0.68 -3.90 10.02
CA ASN A 43 -0.09 -3.70 11.35
C ASN A 43 1.10 -2.71 11.26
N ASP A 44 2.25 -3.08 11.80
CA ASP A 44 3.49 -2.29 11.70
C ASP A 44 4.41 -2.75 10.56
N LYS A 45 3.92 -3.50 9.57
CA LYS A 45 4.74 -3.98 8.45
C LYS A 45 4.25 -3.34 7.16
N CYS A 46 5.17 -2.67 6.47
CA CYS A 46 4.91 -1.95 5.24
C CYS A 46 5.79 -2.49 4.12
N VAL A 47 5.20 -2.66 2.95
CA VAL A 47 5.87 -3.18 1.76
C VAL A 47 5.62 -2.21 0.61
N GLU A 48 6.71 -1.88 -0.10
CA GLU A 48 6.67 -0.99 -1.25
C GLU A 48 5.82 -1.59 -2.38
N THR A 49 5.10 -0.74 -3.09
CA THR A 49 4.19 -1.10 -4.19
C THR A 49 4.29 -0.03 -5.28
N ASN A 50 3.68 -0.29 -6.43
CA ASN A 50 3.53 0.74 -7.46
C ASN A 50 2.87 2.01 -6.89
N TYR A 51 3.34 3.18 -7.29
CA TYR A 51 2.82 4.48 -6.84
C TYR A 51 1.34 4.72 -7.14
N ASP A 52 0.76 3.91 -8.01
CA ASP A 52 -0.66 3.93 -8.35
C ASP A 52 -1.46 2.74 -7.81
N TYR A 53 -0.84 1.92 -6.95
CA TYR A 53 -1.45 0.78 -6.27
C TYR A 53 -2.08 -0.24 -7.23
N ARG A 54 -1.50 -0.42 -8.42
CA ARG A 54 -1.94 -1.41 -9.43
C ARG A 54 -1.66 -2.87 -9.07
N ASP A 55 -0.81 -3.14 -8.08
CA ASP A 55 -0.45 -4.50 -7.72
C ASP A 55 -1.67 -5.23 -7.15
N TYR A 56 -2.15 -6.27 -7.85
CA TYR A 56 -3.30 -7.08 -7.42
C TYR A 56 -3.02 -7.88 -6.15
N PHE A 57 -1.75 -8.18 -5.91
CA PHE A 57 -1.27 -8.94 -4.77
C PHE A 57 -0.09 -8.25 -4.12
N ILE A 58 0.03 -8.40 -2.81
CA ILE A 58 1.20 -8.01 -2.04
C ILE A 58 1.57 -9.14 -1.08
N GLU A 59 2.85 -9.31 -0.80
CA GLU A 59 3.34 -10.28 0.17
C GLU A 59 3.84 -9.54 1.41
N ILE A 60 3.23 -9.81 2.56
CA ILE A 60 3.60 -9.21 3.85
C ILE A 60 3.88 -10.35 4.83
N PRO A 61 5.02 -10.36 5.54
CA PRO A 61 5.32 -11.43 6.48
C PRO A 61 4.42 -11.38 7.72
N ASP A 62 4.00 -12.55 8.18
CA ASP A 62 3.39 -12.74 9.50
C ASP A 62 4.43 -12.57 10.62
N ASP A 63 4.00 -12.75 11.86
CA ASP A 63 4.89 -12.57 13.02
C ASP A 63 5.94 -13.68 13.16
N ASN A 64 5.78 -14.78 12.44
CA ASN A 64 6.75 -15.88 12.34
C ASN A 64 7.69 -15.73 11.13
N GLY A 65 7.53 -14.68 10.32
CA GLY A 65 8.31 -14.43 9.11
C GLY A 65 7.81 -15.17 7.87
N ASN A 66 6.66 -15.85 7.92
CA ASN A 66 6.07 -16.47 6.74
C ASN A 66 5.45 -15.40 5.85
N LEU A 67 5.82 -15.38 4.57
CA LEU A 67 5.22 -14.48 3.59
C LEU A 67 3.77 -14.89 3.34
N ILE A 68 2.83 -13.98 3.63
CA ILE A 68 1.42 -14.16 3.30
C ILE A 68 1.09 -13.29 2.10
N LYS A 69 0.57 -13.93 1.06
CA LYS A 69 0.07 -13.25 -0.15
C LYS A 69 -1.36 -12.78 0.07
N TYR A 70 -1.57 -11.48 -0.04
CA TYR A 70 -2.88 -10.83 0.10
C TYR A 70 -3.37 -10.25 -1.21
N ILE A 71 -4.68 -10.34 -1.46
CA ILE A 71 -5.39 -9.54 -2.46
C ILE A 71 -5.52 -8.11 -1.92
N THR A 72 -5.04 -7.15 -2.70
CA THR A 72 -4.97 -5.74 -2.29
C THR A 72 -6.27 -4.98 -2.55
N ARG A 73 -6.94 -5.28 -3.67
CA ARG A 73 -8.12 -4.55 -4.13
C ARG A 73 -9.34 -4.88 -3.28
N ALA A 74 -9.78 -3.91 -2.50
CA ALA A 74 -11.04 -3.95 -1.76
C ALA A 74 -12.10 -3.05 -2.42
N CYS A 75 -13.37 -3.43 -2.24
CA CYS A 75 -14.53 -2.68 -2.72
C CYS A 75 -15.46 -2.33 -1.56
N THR A 76 -16.31 -1.32 -1.77
CA THR A 76 -17.40 -1.06 -0.82
C THR A 76 -18.43 -2.19 -0.87
N TYR A 77 -19.17 -2.39 0.22
CA TYR A 77 -20.25 -3.38 0.25
C TYR A 77 -21.29 -3.12 -0.85
N ASN A 78 -21.63 -1.84 -1.07
CA ASN A 78 -22.60 -1.45 -2.09
C ASN A 78 -22.10 -1.77 -3.51
N ASP A 79 -20.82 -1.53 -3.81
CA ASP A 79 -20.25 -1.87 -5.11
C ASP A 79 -20.22 -3.37 -5.36
N ILE A 80 -20.00 -4.18 -4.33
CA ILE A 80 -20.09 -5.64 -4.44
C ILE A 80 -21.54 -6.05 -4.78
N LYS A 81 -22.53 -5.53 -4.04
CA LYS A 81 -23.95 -5.88 -4.24
C LYS A 81 -24.54 -5.37 -5.56
N LEU A 82 -24.01 -4.26 -6.10
CA LEU A 82 -24.40 -3.71 -7.38
C LEU A 82 -23.56 -4.25 -8.55
N GLU A 83 -22.69 -5.24 -8.31
CA GLU A 83 -21.78 -5.82 -9.32
C GLU A 83 -20.86 -4.79 -10.00
N LYS A 84 -20.52 -3.72 -9.28
CA LYS A 84 -19.59 -2.65 -9.72
C LYS A 84 -18.15 -2.88 -9.28
N CYS A 85 -17.90 -3.90 -8.44
CA CYS A 85 -16.55 -4.22 -7.99
C CYS A 85 -15.70 -4.82 -9.13
N ILE A 86 -14.79 -4.02 -9.69
CA ILE A 86 -13.89 -4.41 -10.78
C ILE A 86 -12.63 -5.09 -10.21
N SER A 87 -12.79 -6.22 -9.51
CA SER A 87 -11.66 -7.07 -9.11
C SER A 87 -11.68 -8.39 -9.88
N THR A 88 -10.57 -8.71 -10.54
CA THR A 88 -10.34 -10.02 -11.16
C THR A 88 -10.08 -11.09 -10.11
N GLU A 89 -9.35 -10.72 -9.06
CA GLU A 89 -8.97 -11.63 -8.00
C GLU A 89 -10.12 -11.88 -7.04
N LYS A 90 -10.38 -13.16 -6.79
CA LYS A 90 -11.46 -13.64 -5.94
C LYS A 90 -10.91 -14.15 -4.63
N CYS A 91 -11.53 -13.76 -3.54
CA CYS A 91 -11.28 -14.35 -2.23
C CYS A 91 -12.24 -15.53 -1.99
N ILE A 92 -11.77 -16.49 -1.21
CA ILE A 92 -12.54 -17.62 -0.67
C ILE A 92 -12.69 -17.45 0.84
N THR A 93 -11.66 -16.90 1.50
CA THR A 93 -11.65 -16.62 2.94
C THR A 93 -11.24 -15.18 3.22
N ASP A 94 -11.65 -14.65 4.37
CA ASP A 94 -11.28 -13.30 4.83
C ASP A 94 -9.76 -13.08 4.84
N SER A 95 -9.00 -14.11 5.26
CA SER A 95 -7.55 -14.05 5.42
C SER A 95 -6.78 -13.83 4.11
N GLN A 96 -7.40 -14.07 2.95
CA GLN A 96 -6.78 -13.78 1.65
C GLN A 96 -6.84 -12.30 1.30
N CYS A 97 -7.71 -11.52 1.93
CA CYS A 97 -7.87 -10.10 1.70
C CYS A 97 -6.94 -9.29 2.61
N LEU A 98 -6.30 -8.26 2.06
CA LEU A 98 -5.52 -7.32 2.87
C LEU A 98 -6.41 -6.64 3.94
N SER A 99 -7.67 -6.37 3.58
CA SER A 99 -8.73 -5.85 4.45
C SER A 99 -9.30 -6.87 5.45
N ASN A 100 -8.86 -8.13 5.40
CA ASN A 100 -9.37 -9.23 6.22
C ASN A 100 -10.91 -9.36 6.17
N ARG A 101 -11.49 -9.24 4.98
CA ARG A 101 -12.94 -9.34 4.77
C ARG A 101 -13.27 -9.74 3.34
N CYS A 102 -13.92 -10.89 3.19
CA CYS A 102 -14.35 -11.47 1.92
C CYS A 102 -15.89 -11.55 1.88
N ILE A 103 -16.50 -10.95 0.86
CA ILE A 103 -17.96 -10.95 0.64
C ILE A 103 -18.23 -11.28 -0.82
N ASP A 104 -19.06 -12.29 -1.07
CA ASP A 104 -19.44 -12.74 -2.42
C ASP A 104 -18.23 -12.96 -3.35
N ASN A 105 -17.15 -13.50 -2.78
CA ASN A 105 -15.85 -13.72 -3.43
C ASN A 105 -15.05 -12.46 -3.78
N TYR A 106 -15.39 -11.30 -3.21
CA TYR A 106 -14.64 -10.06 -3.35
C TYR A 106 -14.11 -9.56 -2.01
N CYS A 107 -12.91 -9.00 -2.01
CA CYS A 107 -12.42 -8.31 -0.82
C CYS A 107 -13.21 -7.02 -0.60
N ALA A 108 -13.64 -6.80 0.64
CA ALA A 108 -14.44 -5.64 1.02
C ALA A 108 -13.67 -4.75 1.99
N PHE A 109 -13.88 -3.44 1.96
CA PHE A 109 -13.35 -2.54 2.99
C PHE A 109 -13.88 -2.93 4.38
N ASN A 110 -13.04 -2.70 5.40
CA ASN A 110 -13.30 -3.14 6.76
C ASN A 110 -12.77 -2.12 7.77
N ASP A 111 -13.67 -1.45 8.49
CA ASP A 111 -13.30 -0.41 9.46
C ASP A 111 -12.45 -0.94 10.62
N LYS A 112 -12.56 -2.24 10.95
CA LYS A 112 -11.75 -2.85 12.03
C LYS A 112 -10.32 -3.13 11.59
N THR A 113 -10.12 -3.40 10.30
CA THR A 113 -8.82 -3.71 9.70
C THR A 113 -8.72 -3.01 8.35
N PRO A 114 -8.61 -1.67 8.35
CA PRO A 114 -8.61 -0.89 7.13
C PRO A 114 -7.38 -1.24 6.29
N VAL A 115 -7.54 -1.16 4.97
CA VAL A 115 -6.38 -1.21 4.07
C VAL A 115 -5.64 0.11 4.24
N VAL A 116 -4.39 0.06 4.70
CA VAL A 116 -3.58 1.25 4.92
C VAL A 116 -2.66 1.45 3.73
N HIS A 117 -2.84 2.58 3.07
CA HIS A 117 -1.92 3.12 2.07
C HIS A 117 -0.99 4.11 2.75
N CYS A 118 0.25 4.22 2.26
CA CYS A 118 1.14 5.33 2.57
C CYS A 118 1.59 5.99 1.28
N ASP A 119 1.15 7.23 1.07
CA ASP A 119 1.44 8.04 -0.11
C ASP A 119 2.51 9.08 0.19
N SER A 120 3.33 9.39 -0.82
CA SER A 120 4.21 10.55 -0.80
C SER A 120 3.41 11.81 -1.13
N ILE A 121 3.08 12.62 -0.13
CA ILE A 121 2.32 13.87 -0.29
C ILE A 121 3.21 14.96 -0.86
N TYR A 122 2.83 15.50 -2.03
CA TYR A 122 3.55 16.57 -2.66
C TYR A 122 3.30 17.92 -1.98
N VAL A 123 4.37 18.66 -1.71
CA VAL A 123 4.31 20.04 -1.23
C VAL A 123 4.87 20.95 -2.34
N PRO A 124 4.04 21.81 -2.95
CA PRO A 124 4.48 22.69 -4.03
C PRO A 124 5.53 23.69 -3.52
N PRO A 125 6.43 24.15 -4.40
CA PRO A 125 7.40 25.18 -4.04
C PRO A 125 6.69 26.49 -3.66
N SER A 126 7.33 27.27 -2.78
CA SER A 126 6.93 28.63 -2.43
C SER A 126 8.14 29.55 -2.51
N LEU A 127 7.95 30.87 -2.33
CA LEU A 127 8.98 31.89 -2.53
C LEU A 127 10.29 31.64 -1.74
N LEU A 128 10.23 30.90 -0.62
CA LEU A 128 11.36 30.58 0.25
C LEU A 128 11.61 29.07 0.44
N LYS A 129 10.85 28.19 -0.23
CA LYS A 129 10.99 26.73 -0.05
C LYS A 129 10.95 26.02 -1.39
N SER A 130 11.93 25.15 -1.60
CA SER A 130 11.93 24.21 -2.73
C SER A 130 10.75 23.25 -2.65
N ARG A 131 10.44 22.60 -3.79
CA ARG A 131 9.56 21.43 -3.82
C ARG A 131 10.01 20.42 -2.76
N SER A 132 9.05 19.78 -2.11
CA SER A 132 9.31 18.74 -1.11
C SER A 132 8.18 17.72 -1.11
N SER A 133 8.40 16.60 -0.44
CA SER A 133 7.35 15.62 -0.17
C SER A 133 7.55 14.99 1.21
N TYR A 134 6.48 14.44 1.75
CA TYR A 134 6.51 13.67 2.99
C TYR A 134 5.53 12.50 2.91
N MET A 135 5.87 11.39 3.56
CA MET A 135 4.96 10.25 3.62
C MET A 135 3.79 10.52 4.56
N TYR A 136 2.60 10.14 4.12
CA TYR A 136 1.38 10.14 4.93
C TYR A 136 0.64 8.82 4.74
N CYS A 137 0.19 8.25 5.85
CA CYS A 137 -0.51 6.96 5.84
C CYS A 137 -1.94 7.12 6.31
N GLY A 138 -2.88 6.51 5.59
CA GLY A 138 -4.31 6.58 5.87
C GLY A 138 -5.09 5.51 5.11
N LYS A 139 -6.41 5.70 4.99
CA LYS A 139 -7.29 4.82 4.24
C LYS A 139 -6.92 4.78 2.76
N ALA A 140 -7.07 3.60 2.17
CA ALA A 140 -6.86 3.32 0.76
C ALA A 140 -7.82 4.10 -0.15
N TYR A 141 -7.48 4.16 -1.44
CA TYR A 141 -8.34 4.79 -2.43
C TYR A 141 -9.67 4.04 -2.56
N LEU A 142 -10.75 4.76 -2.82
CA LEU A 142 -12.14 4.31 -2.90
C LEU A 142 -12.75 3.83 -1.57
N ASP A 143 -11.99 3.86 -0.48
CA ASP A 143 -12.57 3.70 0.85
C ASP A 143 -13.36 4.95 1.25
N THR A 144 -14.31 4.80 2.16
CA THR A 144 -15.15 5.90 2.64
C THR A 144 -14.40 6.81 3.61
N CYS A 145 -14.68 8.11 3.55
CA CYS A 145 -14.07 9.13 4.40
C CYS A 145 -15.05 10.28 4.69
N GLU A 146 -14.84 10.96 5.82
CA GLU A 146 -15.56 12.18 6.18
C GLU A 146 -14.69 13.42 5.95
N ASN A 147 -13.36 13.28 6.07
CA ASN A 147 -12.41 14.38 5.87
C ASN A 147 -11.09 13.92 5.24
N ASN A 148 -10.30 14.90 4.80
CA ASN A 148 -9.05 14.66 4.09
C ASN A 148 -8.01 13.89 4.91
N ASP A 149 -7.94 14.10 6.23
CA ASP A 149 -6.90 13.49 7.07
C ASP A 149 -7.15 11.98 7.28
N GLU A 150 -8.31 11.46 6.91
CA GLU A 150 -8.52 10.01 6.90
C GLU A 150 -7.82 9.31 5.74
N CYS A 151 -7.63 9.98 4.61
CA CYS A 151 -7.11 9.39 3.38
C CYS A 151 -5.60 9.49 3.32
N SER A 152 -4.93 8.42 2.88
CA SER A 152 -3.47 8.40 2.71
C SER A 152 -2.96 9.50 1.77
N SER A 153 -3.78 9.91 0.79
CA SER A 153 -3.52 10.96 -0.19
C SER A 153 -3.88 12.38 0.27
N LYS A 154 -4.49 12.52 1.45
CA LYS A 154 -5.15 13.75 1.91
C LYS A 154 -6.25 14.29 1.00
N LYS A 155 -6.94 13.42 0.26
CA LYS A 155 -8.05 13.79 -0.63
C LYS A 155 -9.28 12.93 -0.37
N CYS A 156 -10.23 13.48 0.39
CA CYS A 156 -11.58 12.97 0.54
C CYS A 156 -12.51 13.76 -0.40
N ILE A 157 -13.03 13.11 -1.44
CA ILE A 157 -13.87 13.73 -2.47
C ILE A 157 -15.16 12.93 -2.55
N GLU A 158 -16.30 13.62 -2.41
CA GLU A 158 -17.64 13.00 -2.46
C GLU A 158 -17.80 11.82 -1.48
N GLY A 159 -17.11 11.87 -0.33
CA GLY A 159 -17.16 10.83 0.70
C GLY A 159 -16.22 9.64 0.45
N TYR A 160 -15.33 9.70 -0.55
CA TYR A 160 -14.37 8.65 -0.86
C TYR A 160 -12.93 9.15 -0.94
N CYS A 161 -12.00 8.32 -0.49
CA CYS A 161 -10.58 8.58 -0.63
C CYS A 161 -10.14 8.49 -2.09
N ASN A 162 -9.42 9.50 -2.56
CA ASN A 162 -9.03 9.63 -3.97
C ASN A 162 -7.52 9.83 -4.11
N LYS A 163 -6.93 9.43 -5.23
CA LYS A 163 -5.51 9.71 -5.51
C LYS A 163 -5.27 11.22 -5.59
N GLN A 164 -4.12 11.68 -5.09
CA GLN A 164 -3.70 13.07 -5.32
C GLN A 164 -3.42 13.30 -6.82
N LYS A 165 -3.82 14.46 -7.34
CA LYS A 165 -3.44 14.92 -8.70
C LYS A 165 -2.23 15.86 -8.67
N ASP A 166 -1.83 16.26 -7.48
CA ASP A 166 -0.72 17.17 -7.22
C ASP A 166 0.59 16.36 -7.20
N GLY A 167 1.60 16.80 -7.94
CA GLY A 167 2.88 16.09 -8.01
C GLY A 167 3.77 16.61 -9.14
N PRO A 168 5.06 16.22 -9.19
CA PRO A 168 5.84 16.43 -10.40
C PRO A 168 5.12 15.75 -11.58
N HIS A 169 5.10 16.43 -12.73
CA HIS A 169 4.74 15.76 -13.98
C HIS A 169 5.89 14.82 -14.35
N GLU A 170 5.56 13.60 -14.79
CA GLU A 170 6.51 12.76 -15.53
C GLU A 170 6.86 13.40 -16.88
#